data_AF-Q4TA92-F1
#
_entry.id   AF-Q4TA92-F1
#
_cell.length_a   1.000
_cell.length_b   1.000
_cell.length_c   1.000
_cell.angle_alpha   90.00
_cell.angle_beta   90.00
_cell.angle_gamma   90.00
#
_symmetry.space_group_name_H-M   'P 1'
#
loop_
_entity.id
_entity.type
_entity.pdbx_description
1 polymer ?
#
loop_
_entity_poly.entity_id
_entity_poly.type
_entity_poly.pdbx_seq_one_letter_code
_entity_poly.pdbx_strand_id
1 'polypeptide(L)'
;MGQKDLIFLVVANSREVEPELSVIYQWNVQQRRFLHHQTLETHSALDWEAFSIHNHSFLVVANHRRARDSNHNIHSVIYWWNPQTELFEENQTLSTSGAYDWEFFSVEAYHFLIVANTFNGRTTTISSTIYVWLNGSFQPFQDIPTVGAADWETFQIDGRFFLVVANSQ
;
A
#
# COMPACT_ATOMS: atom_id res chain seq x y z
N MET A 1 26.73 -12.80 14.22
CA MET A 1 26.55 -11.46 13.64
C MET A 1 25.07 -11.15 13.76
N GLY A 2 24.70 -10.10 14.49
CA GLY A 2 23.29 -9.72 14.65
C GLY A 2 22.74 -9.22 13.32
N GLN A 3 21.48 -9.56 13.03
CA GLN A 3 20.74 -8.98 11.90
C GLN A 3 20.75 -7.46 12.05
N LYS A 4 21.10 -6.75 10.98
CA LYS A 4 21.14 -5.30 10.99
C LYS A 4 19.71 -4.79 10.84
N ASP A 5 19.15 -4.21 11.89
CA ASP A 5 17.85 -3.55 11.82
C ASP A 5 17.95 -2.35 10.88
N LEU A 6 17.21 -2.40 9.77
CA LEU A 6 17.08 -1.31 8.82
C LEU A 6 15.77 -0.58 9.10
N ILE A 7 15.83 0.75 9.16
CA ILE A 7 14.66 1.60 9.40
C ILE A 7 14.48 2.47 8.16
N PHE A 8 13.28 2.46 7.60
CA PHE A 8 12.92 3.23 6.42
C PHE A 8 11.77 4.21 6.73
N LEU A 9 11.73 5.29 5.96
CA LEU A 9 10.62 6.23 5.87
C LEU A 9 10.27 6.33 4.39
N VAL A 10 9.00 6.17 4.05
CA VAL A 10 8.51 6.33 2.67
C VAL A 10 7.61 7.55 2.60
N VAL A 11 7.78 8.36 1.56
CA VAL A 11 6.99 9.58 1.34
C VAL A 11 6.11 9.40 0.12
N ALA A 12 4.80 9.35 0.34
CA ALA A 12 3.79 9.49 -0.70
C ALA A 12 3.85 10.91 -1.28
N ASN A 13 3.84 11.02 -2.61
CA ASN A 13 3.75 12.30 -3.29
C ASN A 13 2.59 12.29 -4.27
N SER A 14 1.76 13.33 -4.18
CA SER A 14 0.73 13.66 -5.16
C SER A 14 1.04 15.02 -5.77
N ARG A 15 1.66 15.02 -6.94
CA ARG A 15 2.00 16.25 -7.68
C ARG A 15 1.63 16.04 -9.13
N GLU A 16 1.00 17.00 -9.79
CA GLU A 16 0.64 16.85 -11.21
C GLU A 16 1.86 17.04 -12.16
N VAL A 17 2.98 16.37 -11.87
CA VAL A 17 4.23 16.43 -12.65
C VAL A 17 4.69 15.01 -12.93
N GLU A 18 4.80 14.67 -14.22
CA GLU A 18 5.21 13.34 -14.69
C GLU A 18 6.73 13.29 -14.96
N PRO A 19 7.44 12.20 -14.57
CA PRO A 19 6.94 11.10 -13.74
C PRO A 19 6.71 11.55 -12.29
N GLU A 20 5.63 11.05 -11.69
CA GLU A 20 5.36 11.23 -10.27
C GLU A 20 6.18 10.22 -9.46
N LEU A 21 6.88 10.69 -8.42
CA LEU A 21 7.88 9.88 -7.71
C LEU A 21 7.64 9.90 -6.20
N SER A 22 7.58 8.72 -5.59
CA SER A 22 7.70 8.56 -4.13
C SER A 22 9.15 8.32 -3.74
N VAL A 23 9.54 8.79 -2.56
CA VAL A 23 10.93 8.73 -2.10
C VAL A 23 11.03 7.88 -0.85
N ILE A 24 11.97 6.93 -0.86
CA ILE A 24 12.33 6.12 0.30
C ILE A 24 13.60 6.69 0.90
N TYR A 25 13.56 6.89 2.21
CA TYR A 25 14.70 7.26 3.02
C TYR A 25 15.07 6.13 3.97
N GLN A 26 16.36 6.00 4.26
CA GLN A 26 16.88 5.07 5.24
C GLN A 26 17.50 5.83 6.42
N TRP A 27 17.22 5.39 7.65
CA TRP A 27 17.81 5.95 8.84
C TRP A 27 19.32 5.68 8.88
N ASN A 28 20.12 6.74 8.91
CA ASN A 28 21.55 6.65 9.12
C ASN A 28 21.89 6.86 10.60
N VAL A 29 22.31 5.80 11.28
CA VAL A 29 22.61 5.83 12.72
C VAL A 29 23.77 6.79 13.05
N GLN A 30 24.79 6.87 12.19
CA GLN A 30 25.96 7.72 12.44
C GLN A 30 25.61 9.21 12.32
N GLN A 31 24.82 9.56 11.31
CA GLN A 31 24.40 10.94 11.05
C GLN A 31 23.13 11.34 11.80
N ARG A 32 22.46 10.40 12.47
CA ARG A 32 21.19 10.58 13.20
C ARG A 32 20.13 11.29 12.36
N ARG A 33 20.00 10.90 11.09
CA ARG A 33 19.02 11.46 10.16
C ARG A 33 18.66 10.45 9.07
N PHE A 34 17.50 10.66 8.46
CA PHE A 34 17.08 9.96 7.26
C PHE A 34 17.85 10.47 6.04
N LEU A 35 18.42 9.54 5.26
CA LEU A 35 19.11 9.82 4.00
C LEU A 35 18.32 9.21 2.85
N HIS A 36 18.35 9.87 1.69
CA HIS A 36 17.77 9.30 0.46
C HIS A 36 18.33 7.90 0.23
N HIS A 37 17.44 6.96 -0.06
CA HIS A 37 17.79 5.56 -0.30
C HIS A 37 17.37 5.12 -1.70
N GLN A 38 16.10 5.36 -2.07
CA GLN A 38 15.56 4.96 -3.36
C GLN A 38 14.44 5.91 -3.79
N THR A 39 14.14 5.93 -5.08
CA THR A 39 12.97 6.60 -5.65
C THR A 39 12.17 5.59 -6.45
N LEU A 40 10.85 5.62 -6.30
CA LEU A 40 9.90 4.73 -6.99
C LEU A 40 8.91 5.58 -7.79
N GLU A 41 8.61 5.16 -9.02
CA GLU A 41 7.53 5.77 -9.80
C GLU A 41 6.17 5.41 -9.18
N THR A 42 5.33 6.42 -9.02
CA THR A 42 3.98 6.30 -8.43
C THR A 42 3.01 7.20 -9.18
N HIS A 43 1.72 7.14 -8.87
CA HIS A 43 0.70 7.92 -9.56
C HIS A 43 -0.24 8.58 -8.55
N SER A 44 0.03 9.85 -8.24
CA SER A 44 -0.67 10.59 -7.19
C SER A 44 -0.79 9.77 -5.90
N ALA A 45 0.34 9.27 -5.38
CA ALA A 45 0.34 8.39 -4.21
C ALA A 45 -0.29 9.12 -3.02
N LEU A 46 -1.25 8.47 -2.37
CA LEU A 46 -1.92 8.99 -1.17
C LEU A 46 -1.49 8.29 0.11
N ASP A 47 -1.11 7.02 0.00
CA ASP A 47 -0.72 6.19 1.13
C ASP A 47 0.35 5.14 0.73
N TRP A 48 1.10 4.69 1.73
CA TRP A 48 2.01 3.55 1.68
C TRP A 48 1.80 2.66 2.91
N GLU A 49 1.41 1.40 2.69
CA GLU A 49 1.28 0.41 3.75
C GLU A 49 2.48 -0.54 3.78
N ALA A 50 3.02 -0.77 4.98
CA ALA A 50 4.23 -1.55 5.21
C ALA A 50 3.93 -2.79 6.04
N PHE A 51 4.20 -3.97 5.47
CA PHE A 51 3.84 -5.23 6.11
C PHE A 51 4.90 -6.31 5.92
N SER A 52 4.71 -7.47 6.55
CA SER A 52 5.60 -8.61 6.41
C SER A 52 4.86 -9.94 6.39
N ILE A 53 5.29 -10.84 5.52
CA ILE A 53 4.77 -12.20 5.38
C ILE A 53 5.96 -13.15 5.31
N HIS A 54 5.97 -14.18 6.16
CA HIS A 54 7.02 -15.22 6.18
C HIS A 54 8.47 -14.66 6.19
N ASN A 55 8.75 -13.64 7.00
CA ASN A 55 10.05 -12.93 7.09
C ASN A 55 10.47 -12.13 5.83
N HIS A 56 9.57 -11.92 4.87
CA HIS A 56 9.76 -10.98 3.78
C HIS A 56 9.04 -9.68 4.11
N SER A 57 9.71 -8.55 3.92
CA SER A 57 9.14 -7.21 4.11
C SER A 57 8.66 -6.65 2.79
N PHE A 58 7.49 -6.02 2.83
CA PHE A 58 6.80 -5.49 1.66
C PHE A 58 6.35 -4.06 1.92
N LEU A 59 6.13 -3.34 0.82
CA LEU A 59 5.45 -2.06 0.77
C LEU A 59 4.36 -2.13 -0.30
N VAL A 60 3.20 -1.54 -0.08
CA VAL A 60 2.19 -1.32 -1.12
C VAL A 60 1.84 0.16 -1.20
N VAL A 61 1.73 0.69 -2.42
CA VAL A 61 1.36 2.09 -2.64
C VAL A 61 -0.10 2.22 -3.04
N ALA A 62 -0.83 3.17 -2.45
CA ALA A 62 -2.15 3.59 -2.92
C ALA A 62 -2.00 4.60 -4.08
N ASN A 63 -2.04 4.10 -5.31
CA ASN A 63 -2.01 4.94 -6.51
C ASN A 63 -3.42 5.47 -6.83
N HIS A 64 -3.63 6.77 -6.65
CA HIS A 64 -4.96 7.38 -6.78
C HIS A 64 -5.34 7.71 -8.23
N ARG A 65 -4.41 8.28 -9.02
CA ARG A 65 -4.72 8.78 -10.36
C ARG A 65 -3.46 8.95 -11.19
N ARG A 66 -3.52 8.57 -12.46
CA ARG A 66 -2.45 8.87 -13.43
C ARG A 66 -2.65 10.27 -14.00
N ALA A 67 -1.64 11.14 -13.87
CA ALA A 67 -1.77 12.55 -14.23
C ALA A 67 -1.99 12.77 -15.73
N ARG A 68 -1.33 11.98 -16.60
CA ARG A 68 -1.43 12.12 -18.08
C ARG A 68 -2.86 12.17 -18.64
N ASP A 69 -3.76 11.34 -18.12
CA ASP A 69 -5.13 11.18 -18.65
C ASP A 69 -6.21 11.22 -17.57
N SER A 70 -5.83 11.58 -16.33
CA SER A 70 -6.72 11.60 -15.17
C SER A 70 -7.45 10.27 -14.94
N ASN A 71 -6.86 9.14 -15.35
CA ASN A 71 -7.46 7.84 -15.10
C ASN A 71 -7.27 7.45 -13.63
N HIS A 72 -8.39 7.17 -12.95
CA HIS A 72 -8.41 6.66 -11.57
C HIS A 72 -8.43 5.13 -11.49
N ASN A 73 -8.69 4.42 -12.59
CA ASN A 73 -8.65 2.96 -12.64
C ASN A 73 -7.27 2.52 -13.09
N ILE A 74 -6.35 2.47 -12.13
CA ILE A 74 -4.93 2.19 -12.35
C ILE A 74 -4.45 1.15 -11.34
N HIS A 75 -3.24 0.64 -11.56
CA HIS A 75 -2.66 -0.32 -10.64
C HIS A 75 -2.01 0.37 -9.44
N SER A 76 -2.23 -0.21 -8.28
CA SER A 76 -1.34 -0.10 -7.12
C SER A 76 -0.23 -1.14 -7.24
N VAL A 77 0.94 -0.87 -6.67
CA VAL A 77 2.14 -1.70 -6.82
C VAL A 77 2.60 -2.19 -5.46
N ILE A 78 2.89 -3.48 -5.35
CA ILE A 78 3.52 -4.09 -4.19
C ILE A 78 4.99 -4.25 -4.50
N TYR A 79 5.83 -3.78 -3.60
CA TYR A 79 7.27 -3.94 -3.62
C TYR A 79 7.70 -4.87 -2.49
N TRP A 80 8.81 -5.57 -2.68
CA TRP A 80 9.44 -6.39 -1.65
C TRP A 80 10.89 -5.95 -1.44
N TRP A 81 11.38 -6.07 -0.21
CA TRP A 81 12.78 -5.79 0.11
C TRP A 81 13.69 -6.92 -0.36
N ASN A 82 14.57 -6.64 -1.32
CA ASN A 82 15.58 -7.58 -1.79
C ASN A 82 16.89 -7.36 -1.01
N PRO A 83 17.29 -8.31 -0.14
CA PRO A 83 18.50 -8.16 0.68
C PRO A 83 19.81 -8.33 -0.11
N GLN A 84 19.77 -8.84 -1.34
CA GLN A 84 20.96 -8.94 -2.21
C GLN A 84 21.26 -7.62 -2.91
N THR A 85 20.23 -6.90 -3.36
CA THR A 85 20.37 -5.61 -4.03
C THR A 85 20.28 -4.43 -3.07
N GLU A 86 19.80 -4.66 -1.84
CA GLU A 86 19.47 -3.64 -0.85
C GLU A 86 18.49 -2.59 -1.41
N LEU A 87 17.49 -3.04 -2.18
CA LEU A 87 16.46 -2.19 -2.79
C LEU A 87 15.06 -2.78 -2.59
N PHE A 88 14.04 -1.92 -2.66
CA PHE A 88 12.67 -2.35 -2.85
C PHE A 88 12.40 -2.58 -4.34
N GLU A 89 12.03 -3.80 -4.70
CA GLU A 89 11.79 -4.23 -6.09
C GLU A 89 10.31 -4.54 -6.29
N GLU A 90 9.78 -4.28 -7.48
CA GLU A 90 8.38 -4.62 -7.79
C GLU A 90 8.16 -6.13 -7.63
N ASN A 91 7.13 -6.48 -6.86
CA ASN A 91 6.71 -7.85 -6.60
C ASN A 91 5.49 -8.23 -7.43
N GLN A 92 4.46 -7.38 -7.43
CA GLN A 92 3.21 -7.58 -8.16
C GLN A 92 2.42 -6.26 -8.26
N THR A 93 1.40 -6.25 -9.11
CA THR A 93 0.46 -5.14 -9.25
C THR A 93 -0.97 -5.58 -8.97
N LEU A 94 -1.77 -4.71 -8.37
CA LEU A 94 -3.17 -4.94 -8.05
C LEU A 94 -4.03 -3.85 -8.70
N SER A 95 -5.11 -4.23 -9.38
CA SER A 95 -6.05 -3.28 -9.98
C SER A 95 -6.83 -2.53 -8.91
N THR A 96 -6.80 -1.20 -8.94
CA THR A 96 -7.47 -0.34 -7.96
C THR A 96 -8.24 0.80 -8.65
N SER A 97 -9.15 1.43 -7.93
CA SER A 97 -9.98 2.53 -8.42
C SER A 97 -9.93 3.72 -7.45
N GLY A 98 -9.07 4.69 -7.76
CA GLY A 98 -8.88 5.86 -6.92
C GLY A 98 -8.49 5.47 -5.51
N ALA A 99 -7.43 4.67 -5.36
CA ALA A 99 -7.00 4.14 -4.07
C ALA A 99 -6.59 5.28 -3.12
N TYR A 100 -7.15 5.29 -1.92
CA TYR A 100 -6.80 6.25 -0.87
C TYR A 100 -5.90 5.64 0.20
N ASP A 101 -6.11 4.37 0.50
CA ASP A 101 -5.53 3.69 1.65
C ASP A 101 -5.41 2.19 1.39
N TRP A 102 -4.42 1.57 2.02
CA TRP A 102 -4.23 0.12 2.09
C TRP A 102 -4.09 -0.30 3.54
N GLU A 103 -4.76 -1.38 3.94
CA GLU A 103 -4.59 -1.95 5.28
C GLU A 103 -4.19 -3.42 5.17
N PHE A 104 -3.10 -3.79 5.86
CA PHE A 104 -2.67 -5.17 5.99
C PHE A 104 -3.16 -5.77 7.29
N PHE A 105 -3.70 -6.98 7.23
CA PHE A 105 -4.07 -7.71 8.43
C PHE A 105 -3.95 -9.21 8.29
N SER A 106 -3.97 -9.91 9.42
CA SER A 106 -3.91 -11.37 9.47
C SER A 106 -5.00 -11.92 10.36
N VAL A 107 -5.64 -12.99 9.89
CA VAL A 107 -6.61 -13.78 10.66
C VAL A 107 -6.13 -15.22 10.64
N GLU A 108 -5.76 -15.73 11.82
CA GLU A 108 -5.11 -17.03 11.97
C GLU A 108 -3.87 -17.17 11.08
N ALA A 109 -3.84 -18.13 10.16
CA ALA A 109 -2.74 -18.38 9.23
C ALA A 109 -2.88 -17.64 7.90
N TYR A 110 -3.94 -16.84 7.72
CA TYR A 110 -4.21 -16.12 6.48
C TYR A 110 -3.78 -14.67 6.60
N HIS A 111 -3.18 -14.17 5.52
CA HIS A 111 -2.74 -12.79 5.38
C HIS A 111 -3.57 -12.10 4.31
N PHE A 112 -4.02 -10.89 4.59
CA PHE A 112 -4.91 -10.12 3.74
C PHE A 112 -4.40 -8.70 3.53
N LEU A 113 -4.77 -8.14 2.39
CA LEU A 113 -4.72 -6.71 2.13
C LEU A 113 -6.11 -6.24 1.75
N ILE A 114 -6.50 -5.05 2.17
CA ILE A 114 -7.72 -4.40 1.69
C ILE A 114 -7.39 -2.99 1.21
N VAL A 115 -7.97 -2.59 0.07
CA VAL A 115 -7.82 -1.23 -0.48
C VAL A 115 -9.07 -0.40 -0.23
N ALA A 116 -8.91 0.87 0.14
CA ALA A 116 -9.95 1.86 0.06
C ALA A 116 -10.10 2.35 -1.39
N ASN A 117 -10.95 1.69 -2.17
CA ASN A 117 -11.32 2.16 -3.50
C ASN A 117 -12.34 3.31 -3.34
N THR A 118 -11.92 4.54 -3.65
CA THR A 118 -12.74 5.74 -3.38
C THR A 118 -13.53 6.22 -4.60
N PHE A 119 -12.92 6.23 -5.79
CA PHE A 119 -13.52 6.83 -6.99
C PHE A 119 -12.98 6.19 -8.28
N ASN A 120 -13.88 5.76 -9.16
CA ASN A 120 -13.51 5.11 -10.43
C ASN A 120 -13.49 6.06 -11.64
N GLY A 121 -13.50 7.38 -11.45
CA GLY A 121 -13.66 8.35 -12.52
C GLY A 121 -15.11 8.72 -12.84
N ARG A 122 -16.11 8.05 -12.23
CA ARG A 122 -17.54 8.31 -12.45
C ARG A 122 -18.37 8.42 -11.18
N THR A 123 -18.12 7.54 -10.21
CA THR A 123 -18.88 7.48 -8.95
C THR A 123 -18.00 7.07 -7.79
N THR A 124 -18.40 7.44 -6.57
CA THR A 124 -17.80 7.01 -5.31
C THR A 124 -18.51 5.79 -4.70
N THR A 125 -19.67 5.40 -5.22
CA THR A 125 -20.34 4.15 -4.85
C THR A 125 -19.71 2.99 -5.60
N ILE A 126 -18.61 2.47 -5.06
CA ILE A 126 -17.83 1.36 -5.62
C ILE A 126 -17.41 0.41 -4.52
N SER A 127 -17.06 -0.82 -4.90
CA SER A 127 -16.55 -1.80 -3.93
C SER A 127 -15.06 -1.60 -3.67
N SER A 128 -14.70 -1.77 -2.40
CA SER A 128 -13.33 -1.99 -1.94
C SER A 128 -13.03 -3.49 -1.97
N THR A 129 -11.82 -3.87 -2.41
CA THR A 129 -11.48 -5.28 -2.62
C THR A 129 -10.52 -5.77 -1.54
N ILE A 130 -10.86 -6.90 -0.93
CA ILE A 130 -9.97 -7.69 -0.08
C ILE A 130 -9.21 -8.67 -0.97
N TYR A 131 -7.91 -8.76 -0.75
CA TYR A 131 -7.01 -9.71 -1.36
C TYR A 131 -6.47 -10.66 -0.30
N VAL A 132 -6.29 -11.93 -0.65
CA VAL A 132 -5.71 -12.97 0.22
C VAL A 132 -4.35 -13.42 -0.34
N TRP A 133 -3.38 -13.62 0.53
CA TRP A 133 -2.08 -14.16 0.15
C TRP A 133 -2.15 -15.68 -0.06
N LEU A 134 -1.97 -16.14 -1.29
CA LEU A 134 -1.99 -17.55 -1.65
C LEU A 134 -0.85 -17.87 -2.62
N ASN A 135 -0.11 -18.94 -2.34
CA ASN A 135 0.96 -19.45 -3.22
C ASN A 135 2.01 -18.39 -3.63
N GLY A 136 2.30 -17.43 -2.74
CA GLY A 136 3.34 -16.42 -2.97
C GLY A 136 2.88 -15.12 -3.63
N SER A 137 1.57 -14.90 -3.79
CA SER A 137 1.02 -13.64 -4.31
C SER A 137 -0.33 -13.30 -3.69
N PHE A 138 -0.76 -12.04 -3.84
CA PHE A 138 -2.09 -11.60 -3.44
C PHE A 138 -3.11 -11.87 -4.55
N GLN A 139 -4.25 -12.46 -4.19
CA GLN A 139 -5.34 -12.78 -5.11
C GLN A 139 -6.65 -12.16 -4.62
N PRO A 140 -7.52 -11.64 -5.51
CA PRO A 140 -8.83 -11.13 -5.09
C PRO A 140 -9.61 -12.18 -4.30
N PHE A 141 -10.12 -11.79 -3.14
CA PHE A 141 -10.85 -12.66 -2.23
C PHE A 141 -12.33 -12.29 -2.16
N GLN A 142 -12.60 -11.01 -1.88
CA GLN A 142 -13.96 -10.52 -1.65
C GLN A 142 -14.07 -9.03 -1.96
N ASP A 143 -15.20 -8.61 -2.51
CA ASP A 143 -15.56 -7.20 -2.65
C ASP A 143 -16.52 -6.77 -1.54
N ILE A 144 -16.25 -5.62 -0.93
CA ILE A 144 -17.08 -4.97 0.10
C ILE A 144 -17.65 -3.68 -0.49
N PRO A 145 -18.98 -3.55 -0.64
CA PRO A 145 -19.59 -2.31 -1.11
C PRO A 145 -19.27 -1.15 -0.16
N THR A 146 -18.73 -0.06 -0.73
CA THR A 146 -18.37 1.16 0.00
C THR A 146 -18.88 2.40 -0.73
N VAL A 147 -18.86 3.55 -0.06
CA VAL A 147 -19.22 4.85 -0.63
C VAL A 147 -18.13 5.86 -0.29
N GLY A 148 -17.20 6.06 -1.21
CA GLY A 148 -16.05 6.93 -1.00
C GLY A 148 -15.21 6.47 0.19
N ALA A 149 -14.85 5.18 0.22
CA ALA A 149 -13.95 4.64 1.24
C ALA A 149 -12.68 5.49 1.29
N ALA A 150 -12.34 6.00 2.46
CA ALA A 150 -11.19 6.88 2.64
C ALA A 150 -10.09 6.23 3.47
N ASP A 151 -10.43 5.29 4.34
CA ASP A 151 -9.53 4.71 5.34
C ASP A 151 -10.07 3.35 5.78
N TRP A 152 -9.19 2.36 5.89
CA TRP A 152 -9.42 1.08 6.54
C TRP A 152 -8.55 0.98 7.78
N GLU A 153 -9.07 0.35 8.83
CA GLU A 153 -8.28 0.13 10.05
C GLU A 153 -8.68 -1.20 10.68
N THR A 154 -7.71 -1.87 11.30
CA THR A 154 -7.96 -3.11 12.03
C THR A 154 -7.61 -2.99 13.50
N PHE A 155 -8.46 -3.54 14.35
CA PHE A 155 -8.20 -3.57 15.78
C PHE A 155 -8.91 -4.74 16.46
N GLN A 156 -8.51 -5.02 17.71
CA GLN A 156 -9.13 -6.06 18.52
C GLN A 156 -9.71 -5.49 19.81
N ILE A 157 -10.94 -5.89 20.15
CA ILE A 157 -11.60 -5.57 21.43
C ILE A 157 -12.15 -6.85 22.03
N ASP A 158 -11.72 -7.16 23.25
CA ASP A 158 -12.12 -8.37 23.99
C ASP A 158 -11.93 -9.67 23.18
N GLY A 159 -10.82 -9.79 22.45
CA GLY A 159 -10.50 -10.96 21.62
C GLY A 159 -11.31 -11.08 20.33
N ARG A 160 -12.12 -10.06 19.98
CA ARG A 160 -12.82 -9.99 18.68
C ARG A 160 -12.04 -9.11 17.73
N PHE A 161 -11.88 -9.57 16.49
CA PHE A 161 -11.26 -8.83 15.42
C PHE A 161 -12.28 -7.92 14.72
N PHE A 162 -11.90 -6.68 14.46
CA PHE A 162 -12.68 -5.70 13.74
C PHE A 162 -11.86 -5.18 12.56
N LEU A 163 -12.53 -5.08 11.42
CA LEU A 163 -12.10 -4.31 10.26
C LEU A 163 -13.14 -3.22 10.06
N VAL A 164 -12.71 -1.97 10.04
CA VAL A 164 -13.60 -0.81 9.93
C VAL A 164 -13.22 0.03 8.72
N VAL A 165 -14.22 0.71 8.14
CA VAL A 165 -14.02 1.66 7.04
C VAL A 165 -14.62 3.01 7.35
N ALA A 166 -13.88 4.08 7.05
CA ALA A 166 -14.42 5.42 6.97
C ALA A 166 -14.93 5.69 5.55
N ASN A 167 -16.23 5.95 5.42
CA ASN A 167 -16.85 6.41 4.17
C ASN A 167 -17.00 7.92 4.20
N SER A 168 -16.69 8.61 3.09
CA SER A 168 -16.54 10.07 3.04
C SER A 168 -17.68 10.83 2.33
N GLN A 169 -18.79 10.15 1.99
CA GLN A 169 -19.90 10.70 1.21
C GLN A 169 -21.27 10.39 1.81
#